data_AF-J0C9E6-F1
#
_entry.id   AF-J0C9E6-F1
#
_cell.length_a   1.000
_cell.length_b   1.000
_cell.length_c   1.000
_cell.angle_alpha   90.00
_cell.angle_beta   90.00
_cell.angle_gamma   90.00
#
_symmetry.space_group_name_H-M   'P 1'
#
loop_
_entity.id
_entity.type
_entity.pdbx_description
1 polymer ?
#
loop_
_entity_poly.entity_id
_entity_poly.type
_entity_poly.pdbx_seq_one_letter_code
_entity_poly.pdbx_strand_id
1 'polypeptide(L)'
;MPSTARPLGDHLREWRQRRRMSQLDLALEADISQRHLSFIESGRATPSRDMLLHLAERLGVPLRDRNPLLLAAGFAPVFAERTLDDPALEPARRAIDMVLKAHQPFPALAIDRHWTLVAANAALAPLISGIAEPSLLEPPVNVLRLSLHPQGLAPRIANLSEWRAHLIDRLRQQISVSGDPVLERLLKELLSYPAPEAANAHMPTTPASPFR
;
A
#
# COMPACT_ATOMS: atom_id res chain seq x y z
N MET A 1 2.89 19.09 -23.43
CA MET A 1 3.12 17.72 -23.93
C MET A 1 1.98 16.86 -23.42
N PRO A 2 1.13 16.25 -24.27
CA PRO A 2 0.13 15.33 -23.76
C PRO A 2 0.85 14.17 -23.09
N SER A 3 0.57 13.93 -21.82
CA SER A 3 0.98 12.71 -21.12
C SER A 3 0.53 11.54 -21.99
N THR A 4 1.47 10.72 -22.49
CA THR A 4 1.12 9.50 -23.24
C THR A 4 0.47 8.56 -22.24
N ALA A 5 -0.83 8.71 -22.04
CA ALA A 5 -1.63 7.86 -21.20
C ALA A 5 -1.38 6.42 -21.64
N ARG A 6 -0.95 5.59 -20.70
CA ARG A 6 -0.57 4.21 -20.99
C ARG A 6 -1.78 3.47 -21.59
N PRO A 7 -1.60 2.71 -22.69
CA PRO A 7 -2.70 1.99 -23.32
C PRO A 7 -3.40 1.02 -22.36
N LEU A 8 -4.72 0.87 -22.50
CA LEU A 8 -5.52 -0.07 -21.71
C LEU A 8 -4.91 -1.48 -21.69
N GLY A 9 -4.50 -1.98 -22.86
CA GLY A 9 -3.95 -3.32 -23.01
C GLY A 9 -2.70 -3.56 -22.17
N ASP A 10 -1.86 -2.53 -21.99
CA ASP A 10 -0.66 -2.62 -21.16
C ASP A 10 -0.98 -2.62 -19.67
N HIS A 11 -2.03 -1.89 -19.25
CA HIS A 11 -2.53 -1.96 -17.88
C HIS A 11 -3.07 -3.36 -17.55
N LEU A 12 -3.92 -3.92 -18.42
CA LEU A 12 -4.49 -5.26 -18.22
C LEU A 12 -3.39 -6.34 -18.20
N ARG A 13 -2.43 -6.26 -19.14
CA ARG A 13 -1.30 -7.18 -19.18
C ARG A 13 -0.47 -7.12 -17.90
N GLU A 14 -0.20 -5.93 -17.38
CA GLU A 14 0.56 -5.77 -16.15
C GLU A 14 -0.17 -6.38 -14.95
N TRP A 15 -1.47 -6.08 -14.79
CA TRP A 15 -2.27 -6.67 -13.73
C TRP A 15 -2.31 -8.19 -13.83
N ARG A 16 -2.46 -8.72 -15.05
CA ARG A 16 -2.42 -10.16 -15.31
C ARG A 16 -1.09 -10.80 -14.93
N GLN A 17 0.03 -10.18 -15.32
CA GLN A 17 1.37 -10.65 -14.97
C GLN A 17 1.62 -10.58 -13.46
N ARG A 18 1.13 -9.53 -12.78
CA ARG A 18 1.21 -9.38 -11.32
C ARG A 18 0.44 -10.49 -10.59
N ARG A 19 -0.69 -10.94 -11.15
CA ARG A 19 -1.45 -12.10 -10.66
C ARG A 19 -0.92 -13.45 -11.16
N ARG A 20 0.17 -13.44 -11.96
CA ARG A 20 0.78 -14.63 -12.57
C ARG A 20 -0.18 -15.45 -13.42
N MET A 21 -1.15 -14.79 -14.04
CA MET A 21 -2.13 -15.43 -14.92
C MET A 21 -1.63 -15.43 -16.37
N SER A 22 -1.83 -16.51 -17.11
CA SER A 22 -1.73 -16.50 -18.57
C SER A 22 -2.96 -15.82 -19.18
N GLN A 23 -2.90 -15.49 -20.48
CA GLN A 23 -4.11 -15.01 -21.18
C GLN A 23 -5.21 -16.07 -21.18
N LEU A 24 -4.85 -17.36 -21.24
CA LEU A 24 -5.83 -18.43 -21.17
C LEU A 24 -6.52 -18.46 -19.81
N ASP A 25 -5.76 -18.35 -18.71
CA ASP A 25 -6.31 -18.37 -17.35
C ASP A 25 -7.31 -17.23 -17.13
N LEU A 26 -6.93 -15.99 -17.49
CA LEU A 26 -7.83 -14.85 -17.34
C LEU A 26 -9.06 -14.95 -18.25
N ALA A 27 -8.90 -15.47 -19.46
CA ALA A 27 -10.01 -15.65 -20.37
C ALA A 27 -11.02 -16.67 -19.84
N LEU A 28 -10.55 -17.76 -19.23
CA LEU A 28 -11.39 -18.77 -18.56
C LEU A 28 -12.10 -18.19 -17.34
N GLU A 29 -11.39 -17.44 -16.48
CA GLU A 29 -12.02 -16.82 -15.31
C GLU A 29 -13.07 -15.77 -15.70
N ALA A 30 -12.84 -15.04 -16.79
CA ALA A 30 -13.71 -13.98 -17.27
C ALA A 30 -14.78 -14.46 -18.29
N ASP A 31 -14.88 -15.77 -18.51
CA ASP A 31 -15.81 -16.40 -19.47
C ASP A 31 -15.77 -15.76 -20.89
N ILE A 32 -14.56 -15.55 -21.41
CA ILE A 32 -14.32 -15.04 -22.76
C ILE A 32 -13.33 -15.90 -23.54
N SER A 33 -13.27 -15.72 -24.85
CA SER A 33 -12.22 -16.36 -25.65
C SER A 33 -10.84 -15.73 -25.39
N GLN A 34 -9.80 -16.57 -25.31
CA GLN A 34 -8.41 -16.10 -25.24
C GLN A 34 -8.05 -15.18 -26.41
N ARG A 35 -8.59 -15.44 -27.61
CA ARG A 35 -8.41 -14.57 -28.79
C ARG A 35 -8.93 -13.16 -28.54
N HIS A 36 -10.12 -13.03 -27.95
CA HIS A 36 -10.71 -11.74 -27.63
C HIS A 36 -9.87 -10.99 -26.59
N LEU A 37 -9.44 -11.67 -25.52
CA LEU A 37 -8.54 -11.08 -24.53
C LEU A 37 -7.22 -10.61 -25.17
N SER A 38 -6.63 -11.42 -26.05
CA SER A 38 -5.41 -11.05 -26.76
C SER A 38 -5.61 -9.81 -27.62
N PHE A 39 -6.76 -9.64 -28.27
CA PHE A 39 -7.05 -8.45 -29.06
C PHE A 39 -7.25 -7.21 -28.17
N ILE A 40 -7.85 -7.35 -26.99
CA ILE A 40 -7.94 -6.26 -26.01
C ILE A 40 -6.54 -5.85 -25.53
N GLU A 41 -5.71 -6.82 -25.12
CA GLU A 41 -4.35 -6.53 -24.65
C GLU A 41 -3.44 -5.92 -25.74
N SER A 42 -3.70 -6.23 -27.03
CA SER A 42 -2.96 -5.65 -28.15
C SER A 42 -3.59 -4.38 -28.73
N GLY A 43 -4.67 -3.87 -28.15
CA GLY A 43 -5.40 -2.68 -28.64
C GLY A 43 -6.13 -2.89 -29.97
N ARG A 44 -6.34 -4.13 -30.41
CA ARG A 44 -7.09 -4.49 -31.62
C ARG A 44 -8.61 -4.54 -31.40
N ALA A 45 -9.05 -4.60 -30.15
CA ALA A 45 -10.45 -4.57 -29.77
C ALA A 45 -10.63 -3.68 -28.52
N THR A 46 -11.74 -2.94 -28.48
CA THR A 46 -12.14 -2.15 -27.32
C THR A 46 -13.21 -2.92 -26.54
N PRO A 47 -12.98 -3.28 -25.26
CA PRO A 47 -14.01 -3.94 -24.46
C PRO A 47 -15.14 -2.96 -24.11
N SER A 48 -16.33 -3.48 -23.85
CA SER A 48 -17.38 -2.68 -23.20
C SER A 48 -16.94 -2.29 -21.78
N ARG A 49 -17.61 -1.28 -21.21
CA ARG A 49 -17.35 -0.87 -19.81
C ARG A 49 -17.55 -2.02 -18.83
N ASP A 50 -18.61 -2.81 -19.01
CA ASP A 50 -18.92 -3.92 -18.11
C ASP A 50 -17.92 -5.07 -18.26
N MET A 51 -17.49 -5.38 -19.49
CA MET A 51 -16.41 -6.33 -19.74
C MET A 51 -15.10 -5.89 -19.07
N LEU A 52 -14.76 -4.60 -19.16
CA LEU A 52 -13.56 -4.08 -18.51
C LEU A 52 -13.63 -4.20 -16.98
N LEU A 53 -14.78 -3.86 -16.38
CA LEU A 53 -14.98 -4.00 -14.93
C LEU A 53 -14.95 -5.47 -14.50
N HIS A 54 -15.46 -6.38 -15.32
CA HIS A 54 -15.40 -7.82 -15.08
C HIS A 54 -13.95 -8.34 -15.14
N LEU A 55 -13.17 -7.95 -16.15
CA LEU A 55 -11.74 -8.28 -16.23
C LEU A 55 -10.96 -7.72 -15.02
N ALA A 56 -11.23 -6.47 -14.63
CA ALA A 56 -10.61 -5.85 -13.46
C ALA A 56 -10.98 -6.57 -12.15
N GLU A 57 -12.20 -7.12 -12.05
CA GLU A 57 -12.61 -7.95 -10.93
C GLU A 57 -11.84 -9.27 -10.89
N ARG A 58 -11.76 -10.01 -12.02
CA ARG A 58 -11.02 -11.29 -12.07
C ARG A 58 -9.53 -11.11 -11.79
N LEU A 59 -8.96 -10.02 -12.25
CA LEU A 59 -7.58 -9.63 -11.95
C LEU A 59 -7.38 -9.16 -10.50
N GLY A 60 -8.44 -9.06 -9.68
CA GLY A 60 -8.37 -8.56 -8.32
C GLY A 60 -7.79 -7.14 -8.26
N VAL A 61 -8.14 -6.29 -9.23
CA VAL A 61 -7.72 -4.89 -9.27
C VAL A 61 -8.46 -4.13 -8.17
N PRO A 62 -7.75 -3.46 -7.24
CA PRO A 62 -8.39 -2.65 -6.21
C PRO A 62 -9.28 -1.58 -6.83
N LEU A 63 -10.41 -1.24 -6.18
CA LEU A 63 -11.42 -0.32 -6.75
C LEU A 63 -10.84 1.00 -7.26
N ARG A 64 -9.88 1.58 -6.52
CA ARG A 64 -9.23 2.84 -6.85
C ARG A 64 -8.37 2.74 -8.12
N ASP A 65 -7.76 1.58 -8.35
CA ASP A 65 -6.95 1.28 -9.53
C ASP A 65 -7.78 0.91 -10.78
N ARG A 66 -9.11 0.83 -10.64
CA ARG A 66 -10.02 0.62 -11.79
C ARG A 66 -10.30 1.89 -12.57
N ASN A 67 -10.22 3.07 -11.95
CA ASN A 67 -10.40 4.33 -12.67
C ASN A 67 -9.34 4.58 -13.75
N PRO A 68 -8.03 4.34 -13.49
CA PRO A 68 -7.02 4.37 -14.55
C PRO A 68 -7.35 3.47 -15.75
N LEU A 69 -7.85 2.25 -15.51
CA LEU A 69 -8.29 1.34 -16.57
C LEU A 69 -9.46 1.94 -17.37
N LEU A 70 -10.48 2.47 -16.69
CA LEU A 70 -11.63 3.10 -17.32
C LEU A 70 -11.23 4.29 -18.19
N LEU A 71 -10.37 5.17 -17.67
CA LEU A 71 -9.86 6.33 -18.39
C LEU A 71 -9.04 5.91 -19.63
N ALA A 72 -8.18 4.91 -19.50
CA ALA A 72 -7.40 4.37 -20.62
C ALA A 72 -8.26 3.73 -21.72
N ALA A 73 -9.49 3.32 -21.39
CA ALA A 73 -10.48 2.81 -22.32
C ALA A 73 -11.43 3.88 -22.88
N GLY A 74 -11.28 5.15 -22.46
CA GLY A 74 -12.15 6.26 -22.86
C GLY A 74 -13.47 6.36 -22.08
N PHE A 75 -13.58 5.67 -20.94
CA PHE A 75 -14.75 5.73 -20.07
C PHE A 75 -14.56 6.73 -18.92
N ALA A 76 -15.67 7.25 -18.39
CA ALA A 76 -15.66 8.07 -17.19
C ALA A 76 -15.27 7.24 -15.95
N PRO A 77 -14.51 7.81 -14.99
CA PRO A 77 -14.20 7.17 -13.72
C PRO A 77 -15.48 7.00 -12.88
N VAL A 78 -15.51 5.95 -12.07
CA VAL A 78 -16.72 5.51 -11.36
C VAL A 78 -16.46 5.38 -9.86
N PHE A 79 -15.22 5.13 -9.48
CA PHE A 79 -14.81 4.91 -8.10
C PHE A 79 -14.25 6.20 -7.52
N ALA A 80 -15.10 7.06 -6.95
CA ALA A 80 -14.64 8.32 -6.38
C ALA A 80 -13.68 8.11 -5.21
N GLU A 81 -12.55 8.80 -5.22
CA GLU A 81 -11.63 8.89 -4.09
C GLU A 81 -11.97 10.12 -3.25
N ARG A 82 -12.38 9.91 -1.99
CA ARG A 82 -12.65 10.98 -1.03
C ARG A 82 -11.53 11.05 -0.01
N THR A 83 -11.15 12.27 0.37
CA THR A 83 -10.24 12.51 1.49
C THR A 83 -10.98 12.24 2.79
N LEU A 84 -10.27 11.90 3.89
CA LEU A 84 -10.92 11.64 5.17
C LEU A 84 -11.67 12.88 5.72
N ASP A 85 -11.27 14.08 5.28
CA ASP A 85 -11.91 15.35 5.63
C ASP A 85 -13.20 15.63 4.83
N ASP A 86 -13.57 14.77 3.87
CA ASP A 86 -14.82 14.88 3.14
C ASP A 86 -16.00 14.81 4.13
N PRO A 87 -16.96 15.77 4.09
CA PRO A 87 -18.10 15.79 5.02
C PRO A 87 -18.91 14.50 5.03
N ALA A 88 -18.96 13.75 3.93
CA ALA A 88 -19.66 12.48 3.88
C ALA A 88 -18.96 11.34 4.64
N LEU A 89 -17.67 11.49 4.95
CA LEU A 89 -16.89 10.54 5.76
C LEU A 89 -16.85 10.92 7.24
N GLU A 90 -17.59 11.94 7.68
CA GLU A 90 -17.65 12.37 9.07
C GLU A 90 -17.95 11.21 10.05
N PRO A 91 -18.92 10.29 9.79
CA PRO A 91 -19.16 9.16 10.68
C PRO A 91 -17.97 8.20 10.79
N ALA A 92 -17.26 7.97 9.68
CA ALA A 92 -16.06 7.13 9.66
C ALA A 92 -14.91 7.80 10.43
N ARG A 93 -14.73 9.11 10.27
CA ARG A 93 -13.73 9.89 11.02
C ARG A 93 -13.99 9.84 12.53
N ARG A 94 -15.24 10.00 12.97
CA ARG A 94 -15.62 9.83 14.39
C ARG A 94 -15.27 8.45 14.92
N ALA A 95 -15.53 7.39 14.15
CA ALA A 95 -15.17 6.04 14.55
C ALA A 95 -13.65 5.86 14.72
N ILE A 96 -12.85 6.42 13.80
CA ILE A 96 -11.38 6.43 13.91
C ILE A 96 -10.95 7.15 15.20
N ASP A 97 -11.49 8.34 15.47
CA ASP A 97 -11.16 9.13 16.66
C ASP A 97 -11.50 8.37 17.96
N MET A 98 -12.62 7.65 18.00
CA MET A 98 -12.99 6.81 19.15
C MET A 98 -11.97 5.70 19.39
N VAL A 99 -11.53 5.00 18.35
CA VAL A 99 -10.53 3.94 18.46
C VAL A 99 -9.18 4.50 18.91
N LEU A 100 -8.74 5.62 18.32
CA LEU A 100 -7.48 6.28 18.69
C LEU A 100 -7.49 6.74 20.16
N LYS A 101 -8.60 7.32 20.61
CA LYS A 101 -8.77 7.74 22.01
C LYS A 101 -8.78 6.55 22.97
N ALA A 102 -9.43 5.44 22.60
CA ALA A 102 -9.49 4.24 23.42
C ALA A 102 -8.12 3.58 23.67
N HIS A 103 -7.13 3.84 22.82
CA HIS A 103 -5.77 3.34 23.01
C HIS A 103 -4.94 4.14 24.02
N GLN A 104 -5.41 5.30 24.52
CA GLN A 104 -4.67 6.05 25.53
C GLN A 104 -4.49 5.24 26.83
N PRO A 105 -3.31 5.30 27.49
CA PRO A 105 -2.18 6.21 27.25
C PRO A 105 -1.16 5.72 26.20
N PHE A 106 -1.43 4.64 25.46
CA PHE A 106 -0.51 4.12 24.46
C PHE A 106 -0.60 4.92 23.14
N PRO A 107 0.53 5.21 22.47
CA PRO A 107 0.54 5.85 21.15
C PRO A 107 -0.26 5.04 20.12
N ALA A 108 -1.17 5.72 19.40
CA ALA A 108 -1.91 5.13 18.29
C ALA A 108 -2.03 6.12 17.14
N LEU A 109 -2.01 5.59 15.91
CA LEU A 109 -2.05 6.36 14.68
C LEU A 109 -2.87 5.65 13.60
N ALA A 110 -3.52 6.44 12.75
CA ALA A 110 -4.20 6.02 11.54
C ALA A 110 -3.38 6.46 10.33
N ILE A 111 -3.25 5.57 9.35
CA ILE A 111 -2.50 5.82 8.12
C ILE A 111 -3.35 5.57 6.89
N ASP A 112 -3.02 6.25 5.81
CA ASP A 112 -3.57 5.94 4.49
C ASP A 112 -2.80 4.78 3.82
N ARG A 113 -3.19 4.46 2.59
CA ARG A 113 -2.54 3.40 1.80
C ARG A 113 -1.08 3.70 1.47
N HIS A 114 -0.66 4.97 1.50
CA HIS A 114 0.70 5.40 1.21
C HIS A 114 1.55 5.52 2.48
N TRP A 115 1.06 5.02 3.62
CA TRP A 115 1.69 5.14 4.93
C TRP A 115 1.85 6.60 5.38
N THR A 116 1.00 7.50 4.87
CA THR A 116 0.90 8.87 5.36
C THR A 116 0.07 8.88 6.63
N LEU A 117 0.53 9.59 7.65
CA LEU A 117 -0.21 9.83 8.88
C LEU A 117 -1.48 10.63 8.59
N VAL A 118 -2.63 10.09 8.97
CA VAL A 118 -3.94 10.72 8.78
C VAL A 118 -4.51 11.26 10.09
N ALA A 119 -4.35 10.50 11.18
CA ALA A 119 -4.76 10.91 12.51
C ALA A 119 -3.89 10.21 13.56
N ALA A 120 -3.80 10.79 14.76
CA ALA A 120 -3.11 10.19 15.88
C ALA A 120 -3.75 10.61 17.19
N ASN A 121 -3.57 9.80 18.23
CA ASN A 121 -3.92 10.23 19.58
C ASN A 121 -2.82 11.11 20.19
N ALA A 122 -3.15 11.80 21.29
CA ALA A 122 -2.22 12.70 21.98
C ALA A 122 -0.96 12.00 22.51
N ALA A 123 -0.99 10.67 22.70
CA ALA A 123 0.14 9.89 23.18
C ALA A 123 1.25 9.74 22.13
N LEU A 124 0.98 10.04 20.84
CA LEU A 124 2.02 10.03 19.82
C LEU A 124 3.05 11.15 20.03
N ALA A 125 2.62 12.35 20.44
CA ALA A 125 3.49 13.52 20.50
C ALA A 125 4.74 13.33 21.40
N PRO A 126 4.62 12.78 22.63
CA PRO A 126 5.80 12.45 23.44
C PRO A 126 6.74 11.44 22.78
N LEU A 127 6.21 10.44 22.06
CA LEU A 127 7.00 9.39 21.41
C LEU A 127 7.92 9.96 20.31
N ILE A 128 7.40 10.92 19.54
CA ILE A 128 8.11 11.54 18.40
C ILE A 128 8.86 12.83 18.78
N SER A 129 8.82 13.22 20.05
CA SER A 129 9.53 14.41 20.54
C SER A 129 11.06 14.25 20.42
N GLY A 130 11.75 15.32 20.06
CA GLY A 130 13.23 15.37 19.98
C GLY A 130 13.83 14.59 18.80
N ILE A 131 13.05 14.33 17.74
CA ILE A 131 13.58 13.78 16.48
C ILE A 131 14.58 14.77 15.87
N ALA A 132 15.71 14.24 15.38
CA ALA A 132 16.84 15.05 14.94
C ALA A 132 16.60 15.75 13.60
N GLU A 133 15.78 15.16 12.72
CA GLU A 133 15.41 15.71 11.42
C GLU A 133 13.93 16.18 11.45
N PRO A 134 13.66 17.49 11.66
CA PRO A 134 12.29 18.00 11.81
C PRO A 134 11.44 17.86 10.54
N SER A 135 12.06 17.82 9.35
CA SER A 135 11.35 17.64 8.07
C SER A 135 10.58 16.33 7.99
N LEU A 136 10.93 15.32 8.80
CA LEU A 136 10.17 14.07 8.93
C LEU A 136 8.81 14.24 9.63
N LEU A 137 8.60 15.36 10.31
CA LEU A 137 7.36 15.70 11.02
C LEU A 137 6.51 16.72 10.25
N GLU A 138 7.01 17.25 9.13
CA GLU A 138 6.26 18.15 8.27
C GLU A 138 5.22 17.37 7.45
N PRO A 139 3.93 17.78 7.44
CA PRO A 139 2.93 17.14 6.60
C PRO A 139 3.27 17.24 5.11
N PRO A 140 3.04 16.18 4.31
CA PRO A 140 2.53 14.87 4.71
C PRO A 140 3.59 13.99 5.39
N VAL A 141 3.32 13.56 6.63
CA VAL A 141 4.24 12.72 7.42
C VAL A 141 4.11 11.26 6.97
N ASN A 142 5.16 10.70 6.37
CA ASN A 142 5.20 9.27 6.07
C ASN A 142 5.76 8.48 7.27
N VAL A 143 4.94 7.58 7.83
CA VAL A 143 5.31 6.90 9.08
C VAL A 143 6.44 5.88 8.90
N LEU A 144 6.63 5.33 7.69
CA LEU A 144 7.76 4.42 7.43
C LEU A 144 9.08 5.18 7.38
N ARG A 145 9.10 6.37 6.75
CA ARG A 145 10.25 7.28 6.79
C ARG A 145 10.55 7.69 8.23
N LEU A 146 9.55 8.17 8.96
CA LEU A 146 9.68 8.55 10.36
C LEU A 146 10.26 7.42 11.22
N SER A 147 9.82 6.19 10.97
CA SER A 147 10.24 5.01 11.74
C SER A 147 11.67 4.54 11.42
N LEU A 148 12.04 4.52 10.14
CA LEU A 148 13.28 3.86 9.67
C LEU A 148 14.42 4.82 9.35
N HIS A 149 14.15 6.13 9.24
CA HIS A 149 15.19 7.10 8.94
C HIS A 149 16.23 7.18 10.09
N PRO A 150 17.54 7.25 9.81
CA PRO A 150 18.59 7.32 10.84
C PRO A 150 18.47 8.52 11.78
N GLN A 151 17.92 9.62 11.28
CA GLN A 151 17.64 10.83 12.07
C GLN A 151 16.19 10.91 12.56
N GLY A 152 15.41 9.84 12.33
CA GLY A 152 14.04 9.66 12.80
C GLY A 152 13.99 8.84 14.09
N LEU A 153 13.05 7.89 14.16
CA LEU A 153 12.89 7.00 15.32
C LEU A 153 13.87 5.82 15.32
N ALA A 154 14.55 5.52 14.20
CA ALA A 154 15.36 4.31 14.07
C ALA A 154 16.38 4.10 15.21
N PRO A 155 17.14 5.12 15.69
CA PRO A 155 18.07 4.96 16.80
C PRO A 155 17.41 4.62 18.15
N ARG A 156 16.10 4.81 18.27
CA ARG A 156 15.32 4.57 19.50
C ARG A 156 14.64 3.21 19.51
N ILE A 157 14.71 2.45 18.42
CA ILE A 157 14.05 1.15 18.28
C ILE A 157 15.03 0.05 18.72
N ALA A 158 14.76 -0.57 19.87
CA ALA A 158 15.64 -1.59 20.45
C ALA A 158 15.87 -2.79 19.52
N ASN A 159 14.81 -3.25 18.82
CA ASN A 159 14.85 -4.37 17.88
C ASN A 159 14.76 -3.90 16.41
N LEU A 160 15.53 -2.87 16.04
CA LEU A 160 15.44 -2.23 14.71
C LEU A 160 15.58 -3.22 13.54
N SER A 161 16.44 -4.23 13.63
CA SER A 161 16.64 -5.23 12.56
C SER A 161 15.35 -6.02 12.27
N GLU A 162 14.69 -6.53 13.32
CA GLU A 162 13.42 -7.26 13.21
C GLU A 162 12.29 -6.35 12.74
N TRP A 163 12.19 -5.17 13.33
CA TRP A 163 11.17 -4.19 12.99
C TRP A 163 11.26 -3.74 11.53
N ARG A 164 12.47 -3.43 11.07
CA ARG A 164 12.74 -3.07 9.67
C ARG A 164 12.37 -4.20 8.73
N ALA A 165 12.77 -5.44 9.02
CA ALA A 165 12.43 -6.59 8.19
C ALA A 165 10.89 -6.74 8.07
N HIS A 166 10.18 -6.66 9.19
CA HIS A 166 8.72 -6.73 9.21
C HIS A 166 8.05 -5.63 8.37
N LEU A 167 8.45 -4.36 8.55
CA LEU A 167 7.88 -3.24 7.79
C LEU A 167 8.16 -3.36 6.28
N ILE A 168 9.37 -3.76 5.91
CA ILE A 168 9.76 -3.95 4.51
C ILE A 168 8.95 -5.08 3.86
N ASP A 169 8.73 -6.19 4.56
CA ASP A 169 7.93 -7.29 4.04
C ASP A 169 6.45 -6.92 3.91
N ARG A 170 5.89 -6.17 4.88
CA ARG A 170 4.53 -5.62 4.77
C ARG A 170 4.39 -4.68 3.57
N LEU A 171 5.37 -3.80 3.34
CA LEU A 171 5.37 -2.91 2.18
C LEU A 171 5.48 -3.68 0.85
N ARG A 172 6.35 -4.71 0.78
CA ARG A 172 6.47 -5.59 -0.39
C ARG A 172 5.16 -6.32 -0.69
N GLN A 173 4.48 -6.85 0.33
CA GLN A 173 3.17 -7.47 0.18
C GLN A 173 2.16 -6.48 -0.40
N GLN A 174 2.13 -5.25 0.13
CA GLN A 174 1.24 -4.22 -0.38
C GLN A 174 1.53 -3.86 -1.85
N ILE A 175 2.79 -3.70 -2.23
CA ILE A 175 3.22 -3.48 -3.62
C ILE A 175 2.79 -4.64 -4.53
N SER A 176 2.95 -5.89 -4.07
CA SER A 176 2.55 -7.06 -4.87
C SER A 176 1.04 -7.09 -5.15
N VAL A 177 0.24 -6.53 -4.25
CA VAL A 177 -1.22 -6.47 -4.39
C VAL A 177 -1.65 -5.28 -5.24
N SER A 178 -1.09 -4.08 -5.01
CA SER A 178 -1.56 -2.84 -5.64
C SER A 178 -0.79 -2.44 -6.90
N GLY A 179 0.46 -2.84 -7.05
CA GLY A 179 1.33 -2.32 -8.11
C GLY A 179 1.59 -0.82 -8.02
N ASP A 180 1.44 -0.22 -6.82
CA ASP A 180 1.49 1.22 -6.68
C ASP A 180 2.94 1.74 -6.82
N PRO A 181 3.25 2.53 -7.86
CA PRO A 181 4.62 2.99 -8.11
C PRO A 181 5.10 3.98 -7.03
N VAL A 182 4.19 4.58 -6.26
CA VAL A 182 4.55 5.40 -5.09
C VAL A 182 5.18 4.53 -4.01
N LEU A 183 4.58 3.36 -3.74
CA LEU A 183 5.09 2.41 -2.76
C LEU A 183 6.39 1.76 -3.22
N GLU A 184 6.55 1.49 -4.52
CA GLU A 184 7.81 0.97 -5.07
C GLU A 184 8.97 1.96 -4.89
N ARG A 185 8.73 3.26 -5.14
CA ARG A 185 9.72 4.31 -4.88
C ARG A 185 10.03 4.42 -3.39
N LEU A 186 9.01 4.36 -2.53
CA LEU A 186 9.18 4.37 -1.09
C LEU A 186 10.01 3.16 -0.63
N LEU A 187 9.76 1.95 -1.13
CA LEU A 187 10.55 0.77 -0.81
C LEU A 187 12.03 0.96 -1.19
N LYS A 188 12.29 1.45 -2.41
CA LYS A 188 13.66 1.74 -2.86
C LYS A 188 14.37 2.74 -1.95
N GLU A 189 13.66 3.78 -1.52
CA GLU A 189 14.15 4.76 -0.57
C GLU A 189 14.45 4.12 0.80
N LEU A 190 13.52 3.39 1.39
CA LEU A 190 13.71 2.79 2.71
C LEU A 190 14.85 1.77 2.73
N LEU A 191 15.06 1.05 1.63
CA LEU A 191 16.18 0.11 1.47
C LEU A 191 17.54 0.80 1.41
N SER A 192 17.62 2.10 1.07
CA SER A 192 18.88 2.85 1.07
C SER A 192 19.32 3.28 2.48
N TYR A 193 18.41 3.29 3.45
CA TYR A 193 18.76 3.59 4.84
C TYR A 193 19.68 2.50 5.42
N PRO A 194 20.61 2.87 6.33
CA PRO A 194 21.45 1.93 7.06
C PRO A 194 20.62 0.77 7.64
N ALA A 195 21.04 -0.45 7.33
CA ALA A 195 20.50 -1.64 7.97
C ALA A 195 21.37 -1.96 9.20
N PRO A 196 20.80 -2.05 10.41
CA PRO A 196 21.54 -2.64 11.52
C PRO A 196 21.94 -4.07 11.19
N GLU A 197 23.11 -4.52 11.67
CA GLU A 197 23.49 -5.92 11.55
C GLU A 197 22.38 -6.78 12.16
N ALA A 198 22.03 -7.87 11.48
CA ALA A 198 21.12 -8.85 12.06
C ALA A 198 21.83 -9.42 13.27
N ALA A 199 21.40 -9.03 14.48
CA ALA A 199 21.82 -9.71 15.69
C ALA A 199 21.51 -11.18 15.45
N ASN A 200 22.56 -12.01 15.38
CA ASN A 200 22.46 -13.45 15.18
C ASN A 200 21.28 -13.96 15.98
N ALA A 201 20.31 -14.58 15.29
CA ALA A 201 19.12 -15.13 15.89
C ALA A 201 19.52 -15.86 17.17
N HIS A 202 19.22 -15.24 18.32
CA HIS A 202 19.34 -15.92 19.58
C HIS A 202 18.34 -17.07 19.46
N MET A 203 18.85 -18.30 19.30
CA MET A 203 18.03 -19.49 19.46
C MET A 203 17.26 -19.30 20.76
N PRO A 204 15.92 -19.50 20.78
CA PRO A 204 15.20 -19.46 22.02
C PRO A 204 15.81 -20.54 22.92
N THR A 205 16.49 -20.11 23.99
CA THR A 205 16.85 -20.98 25.09
C THR A 205 15.55 -21.56 25.63
N THR A 206 15.48 -22.89 25.61
CA THR A 206 14.35 -23.68 26.10
C THR A 206 13.85 -23.14 27.44
N PRO A 207 12.55 -22.88 27.61
CA PRO A 207 12.04 -22.51 28.93
C PRO A 207 12.15 -23.72 29.86
N ALA A 208 12.92 -23.56 30.94
CA ALA A 208 12.93 -24.50 32.06
C ALA A 208 11.53 -24.54 32.70
N SER A 209 11.04 -25.75 32.94
CA SER A 209 9.72 -26.03 33.50
C SER A 209 9.55 -25.42 34.90
N PRO A 210 8.43 -24.71 35.18
CA PRO A 210 8.15 -24.18 36.50
C PRO A 210 7.19 -25.13 37.24
N PHE A 211 7.67 -26.29 37.69
CA PHE A 211 6.97 -27.07 38.70
C PHE A 211 7.96 -27.74 39.66
N ARG A 212 7.87 -27.33 40.93
CA ARG A 212 8.11 -28.15 42.11
C ARG A 212 6.96 -27.94 43.07
#